data_AF-A0A941VL56-F1
#
_entry.id   AF-A0A941VL56-F1
#
_cell.length_a   1.000
_cell.length_b   1.000
_cell.length_c   1.000
_cell.angle_alpha   90.00
_cell.angle_beta   90.00
_cell.angle_gamma   90.00
#
_symmetry.space_group_name_H-M   'P 1'
#
loop_
_entity.id
_entity.type
_entity.pdbx_description
1 polymer ?
#
loop_
_entity_poly.entity_id
_entity_poly.type
_entity_poly.pdbx_seq_one_letter_code
_entity_poly.pdbx_strand_id
1 'polypeptide(L)' 'MSREVIEVLAPVEGGTYVDATVGLGGHSEMILEKIGEQGRVVGIDRDDEALA' A
#
# COMPACT_ATOMS: atom_id res chain seq x y z
N MET A 1 -1.90 -8.64 11.61
CA MET A 1 -2.79 -7.70 10.90
C MET A 1 -2.35 -7.44 9.46
N SER A 2 -1.08 -7.11 9.19
CA SER A 2 -0.64 -6.78 7.82
C SER A 2 -0.76 -7.94 6.83
N ARG A 3 -0.56 -9.18 7.28
CA ARG A 3 -0.73 -10.38 6.44
C ARG A 3 -2.20 -10.59 6.06
N GLU A 4 -3.10 -10.43 7.01
CA GLU A 4 -4.54 -10.57 6.85
C GLU A 4 -5.07 -9.52 5.85
N VAL A 5 -4.51 -8.31 5.86
CA VAL A 5 -4.81 -7.27 4.85
C VAL A 5 -4.45 -7.75 3.45
N ILE A 6 -3.25 -8.28 3.24
CA ILE A 6 -2.82 -8.76 1.92
C ILE A 6 -3.66 -9.96 1.46
N GLU A 7 -4.03 -10.86 2.36
CA GLU A 7 -4.87 -12.02 2.05
C GLU A 7 -6.28 -11.61 1.60
N VAL A 8 -6.88 -10.60 2.26
CA VAL A 8 -8.22 -10.11 1.91
C VAL A 8 -8.19 -9.19 0.68
N LEU A 9 -7.21 -8.30 0.59
CA LEU A 9 -7.08 -7.34 -0.51
C LEU A 9 -6.70 -8.02 -1.83
N ALA A 10 -5.99 -9.14 -1.76
CA ALA A 10 -5.51 -9.94 -2.89
C ALA A 10 -4.94 -9.09 -4.04
N PRO A 11 -3.83 -8.35 -3.81
CA PRO A 11 -3.29 -7.44 -4.82
C PRO A 11 -2.88 -8.16 -6.10
N VAL A 12 -3.17 -7.56 -7.25
CA VAL A 12 -2.92 -8.12 -8.57
C VAL A 12 -1.76 -7.39 -9.25
N GLU A 13 -0.91 -8.13 -9.95
CA GLU A 13 0.21 -7.59 -10.73
C GLU A 13 -0.24 -6.46 -11.67
N GLY A 14 0.51 -5.35 -11.67
CA GLY A 14 0.19 -4.14 -12.42
C GLY A 14 -0.98 -3.32 -11.87
N GLY A 15 -1.60 -3.72 -10.75
CA GLY A 15 -2.74 -3.02 -10.17
C GLY A 15 -2.39 -1.64 -9.58
N THR A 16 -3.41 -0.82 -9.37
CA THR A 16 -3.30 0.48 -8.68
C THR A 16 -4.16 0.48 -7.43
N TYR A 17 -3.56 0.78 -6.28
CA TYR A 17 -4.19 0.73 -4.96
C TYR A 17 -4.07 2.07 -4.24
N VAL A 18 -5.00 2.33 -3.32
CA VAL A 18 -4.97 3.50 -2.43
C VAL A 18 -4.78 3.03 -1.00
N ASP A 19 -3.72 3.49 -0.35
CA ASP A 19 -3.53 3.35 1.10
C ASP A 19 -3.93 4.67 1.74
N ALA A 20 -5.14 4.71 2.31
CA ALA A 20 -5.76 5.93 2.82
C ALA A 20 -5.17 6.40 4.17
N THR A 21 -4.26 5.62 4.75
CA THR A 21 -3.60 5.87 6.04
C THR A 21 -2.16 5.40 5.96
N VAL A 22 -1.41 5.92 4.98
CA VAL A 22 -0.11 5.37 4.60
C VAL A 22 0.86 5.31 5.78
N GLY A 23 0.81 6.26 6.70
CA GLY A 23 1.68 6.31 7.87
C GLY A 23 3.15 6.11 7.47
N LEU A 24 3.82 5.14 8.09
CA LEU A 24 5.21 4.77 7.74
C LEU A 24 5.33 3.82 6.54
N GLY A 25 4.23 3.48 5.86
CA GLY A 25 4.23 2.73 4.59
C GLY A 25 4.24 1.21 4.69
N GLY A 26 4.16 0.61 5.88
CA GLY A 26 4.32 -0.85 6.05
C GLY A 26 3.30 -1.71 5.27
N HIS A 27 2.05 -1.27 5.12
CA HIS A 27 1.08 -1.97 4.26
C HIS A 27 1.31 -1.69 2.78
N SER A 28 1.62 -0.43 2.44
CA SER A 28 1.95 -0.01 1.08
C SER A 28 3.14 -0.79 0.50
N GLU A 29 4.18 -1.05 1.30
CA GLU A 29 5.33 -1.86 0.90
C GLU A 29 4.91 -3.30 0.55
N MET A 30 4.13 -3.96 1.41
CA MET A 30 3.64 -5.32 1.13
C MET A 30 2.73 -5.39 -0.10
N ILE A 31 1.95 -4.33 -0.38
CA ILE A 31 1.16 -4.23 -1.60
C ILE A 31 2.08 -4.10 -2.82
N LEU A 32 3.08 -3.21 -2.77
CA LEU A 32 4.05 -3.01 -3.84
C LEU A 32 4.80 -4.30 -4.21
N GLU A 33 5.21 -5.09 -3.22
CA GLU A 33 5.84 -6.40 -3.41
C GLU A 33 4.96 -7.38 -4.21
N LYS A 34 3.62 -7.28 -4.09
CA LYS A 34 2.68 -8.16 -4.78
C LYS A 34 2.31 -7.69 -6.17
N ILE A 35 2.21 -6.37 -6.38
CA ILE A 35 1.75 -5.79 -7.64
C ILE A 35 2.89 -5.59 -8.66
N GLY A 36 4.15 -5.69 -8.23
CA GLY A 36 5.32 -5.66 -9.11
C GLY A 36 5.63 -4.30 -9.73
N GLU A 37 6.62 -4.25 -10.61
CA GLU A 37 7.23 -3.01 -11.13
C GLU A 37 6.25 -2.09 -11.88
N GLN A 38 5.20 -2.65 -12.48
CA GLN A 38 4.18 -1.87 -13.20
C GLN A 38 3.06 -1.36 -12.29
N GLY A 39 2.97 -1.89 -11.07
CA GLY A 39 1.94 -1.53 -10.12
C GLY A 39 2.20 -0.21 -9.43
N ARG A 40 1.15 0.34 -8.81
CA ARG A 40 1.20 1.64 -8.12
C ARG A 40 0.43 1.60 -6.81
N VAL A 41 0.94 2.31 -5.81
CA VAL A 41 0.21 2.65 -4.60
C VAL A 41 0.16 4.17 -4.47
N VAL A 42 -1.05 4.70 -4.23
CA VAL A 42 -1.26 6.10 -3.88
C VAL A 42 -1.47 6.16 -2.36
N GLY A 43 -0.47 6.68 -1.65
CA GLY A 43 -0.54 6.89 -0.20
C GLY A 43 -1.23 8.21 0.14
N ILE A 44 -2.10 8.19 1.14
CA ILE A 44 -2.73 9.36 1.73
C ILE A 44 -2.50 9.29 3.24
N ASP A 45 -2.09 10.39 3.83
CA ASP A 45 -2.15 10.58 5.28
C ASP A 45 -2.62 12.01 5.57
N ARG A 46 -3.15 12.21 6.78
CA ARG A 46 -3.44 13.54 7.31
C ARG A 46 -2.28 14.12 8.10
N ASP A 47 -1.36 13.25 8.55
CA ASP A 47 -0.17 13.63 9.30
C ASP A 47 0.92 14.05 8.32
N ASP A 48 1.29 15.33 8.35
CA ASP A 48 2.35 15.86 7.49
C ASP A 48 3.70 15.17 7.76
N GLU A 49 3.95 14.69 8.99
CA GLU A 49 5.18 13.94 9.31
C GLU A 49 5.23 12.58 8.62
N ALA A 50 4.08 11.96 8.36
CA ALA A 50 4.01 10.71 7.60
C ALA A 50 4.25 10.91 6.09
N LEU A 51 4.07 12.15 5.60
CA LEU A 51 4.21 12.52 4.19
C LEU A 51 5.55 13.20 3.85
N ALA A 52 6.32 13.63 4.85
CA ALA A 52 7.57 14.38 4.70
C ALA A 52 8.78 13.47 4.41
#